data_AF-A0AAJ6JLB5-F1
#
_entry.id   AF-A0AAJ6JLB5-F1
#
_cell.length_a   1.000
_cell.length_b   1.000
_cell.length_c   1.000
_cell.angle_alpha   90.00
_cell.angle_beta   90.00
_cell.angle_gamma   90.00
#
_symmetry.space_group_name_H-M   'P 1'
#
loop_
_entity.id
_entity.type
_entity.pdbx_description
1 polymer ?
#
loop_
_entity_poly.entity_id
_entity_poly.type
_entity_poly.pdbx_seq_one_letter_code
_entity_poly.pdbx_strand_id
1 'polypeptide(L)' 'MRQEFIRLEVTITEGTSTRDEKSVYQNKAFALLSKLIGNLHPHANVHIIDCGAVSYGYGGFTQEYRHNHETA' A
#
# COMPACT_ATOMS: atom_id res chain seq x y z
N MET A 1 21.48 -1.28 -21.58
CA MET A 1 21.59 -1.55 -20.12
C MET A 1 20.33 -2.24 -19.67
N ARG A 2 20.42 -3.29 -18.84
CA ARG A 2 19.25 -3.94 -18.23
C ARG A 2 18.68 -3.02 -17.16
N GLN A 3 17.38 -2.79 -17.15
CA GLN A 3 16.68 -2.07 -16.08
C GLN A 3 16.10 -3.05 -15.06
N GLU A 4 15.95 -2.61 -13.82
CA GLU A 4 15.38 -3.42 -12.74
C GLU A 4 13.88 -3.21 -12.66
N PHE A 5 13.11 -4.29 -12.48
CA PHE A 5 11.67 -4.25 -12.36
C PHE A 5 11.24 -4.70 -10.96
N ILE A 6 10.32 -3.95 -10.36
CA ILE A 6 9.72 -4.29 -9.06
C ILE A 6 8.21 -4.13 -9.11
N ARG A 7 7.54 -4.87 -8.23
CA ARG A 7 6.15 -4.65 -7.83
C ARG A 7 6.12 -4.39 -6.33
N LEU A 8 5.55 -3.27 -5.92
CA LEU A 8 5.25 -2.97 -4.52
C LEU A 8 3.74 -3.12 -4.28
N GLU A 9 3.36 -3.97 -3.33
CA GLU A 9 1.97 -4.13 -2.91
C GLU A 9 1.80 -3.59 -1.49
N VAL A 10 0.76 -2.77 -1.31
CA VAL A 10 0.43 -2.12 -0.04
C VAL A 10 -1.04 -2.36 0.23
N THR A 11 -1.34 -3.11 1.28
CA THR A 11 -2.72 -3.33 1.73
C THR A 11 -3.12 -2.28 2.74
N ILE A 12 -4.33 -1.74 2.60
CA ILE A 12 -4.95 -0.82 3.55
C ILE A 12 -6.36 -1.28 3.89
N THR A 13 -6.92 -0.80 4.99
CA THR A 13 -8.36 -0.95 5.23
C THR A 13 -9.13 -0.04 4.27
N GLU A 14 -10.17 -0.58 3.65
CA GLU A 14 -11.05 0.18 2.76
C GLU A 14 -11.67 1.38 3.49
N GLY A 15 -11.76 2.53 2.81
CA GLY A 15 -12.38 3.74 3.35
C GLY A 15 -11.50 4.56 4.30
N THR A 16 -10.29 4.12 4.65
CA THR A 16 -9.37 4.89 5.51
C THR A 16 -8.46 5.84 4.72
N SER A 17 -8.57 5.86 3.40
CA SER A 17 -7.78 6.75 2.53
C SER A 17 -8.58 7.17 1.31
N THR A 18 -8.46 8.44 0.96
CA THR A 18 -9.06 9.03 -0.23
C THR A 18 -8.33 8.62 -1.50
N ARG A 19 -8.99 8.78 -2.65
CA ARG A 19 -8.38 8.57 -3.97
C ARG A 19 -7.12 9.44 -4.16
N ASP A 20 -7.15 10.67 -3.68
CA ASP A 20 -6.05 11.62 -3.88
C ASP A 20 -4.84 11.25 -3.00
N GLU A 21 -5.06 10.81 -1.75
CA GLU A 21 -3.98 10.29 -0.89
C GLU A 21 -3.32 9.05 -1.50
N LYS A 22 -4.10 8.14 -2.08
CA LYS A 22 -3.58 6.96 -2.80
C LYS A 22 -2.70 7.35 -3.98
N SER A 23 -3.15 8.31 -4.79
CA SER A 23 -2.38 8.84 -5.93
C SER A 23 -1.06 9.47 -5.47
N VAL A 24 -1.10 10.29 -4.42
CA VAL A 24 0.10 10.91 -3.83
C VAL A 24 1.07 9.84 -3.31
N TYR A 25 0.56 8.81 -2.63
CA TYR A 25 1.39 7.70 -2.15
C TYR A 25 2.07 6.97 -3.30
N GLN A 26 1.33 6.56 -4.34
CA GLN A 26 1.89 5.85 -5.49
C GLN A 26 3.01 6.67 -6.16
N ASN A 27 2.80 7.98 -6.35
CA ASN A 27 3.80 8.86 -6.93
C ASN A 27 5.06 8.95 -6.06
N LYS A 28 4.90 9.20 -4.76
CA LYS A 28 6.03 9.31 -3.82
C LYS A 28 6.78 8.00 -3.67
N ALA A 29 6.08 6.87 -3.60
CA ALA A 29 6.69 5.55 -3.51
C ALA A 29 7.51 5.22 -4.76
N PHE A 30 6.95 5.43 -5.96
CA PHE A 30 7.67 5.22 -7.22
C PHE A 30 8.91 6.12 -7.33
N ALA A 31 8.78 7.41 -6.98
CA ALA A 31 9.90 8.35 -7.01
C ALA A 31 11.03 7.94 -6.03
N LEU A 32 10.68 7.53 -4.82
CA LEU A 32 11.64 7.05 -3.83
C LEU A 32 12.34 5.77 -4.31
N LEU A 33 11.59 4.79 -4.81
CA LEU A 33 12.15 3.54 -5.33
C LEU A 33 13.06 3.78 -6.53
N SER A 34 12.67 4.69 -7.43
CA SER A 34 13.52 5.09 -8.57
C SER A 34 14.85 5.67 -8.10
N LYS A 35 14.85 6.50 -7.04
CA LYS A 35 16.08 7.05 -6.46
C LYS A 35 16.95 5.97 -5.80
N LEU A 36 16.34 5.03 -5.08
CA LEU A 36 17.06 4.00 -4.33
C LEU A 36 17.66 2.92 -5.26
N ILE A 37 16.94 2.53 -6.31
CA ILE A 37 17.36 1.50 -7.26
C ILE A 37 18.22 2.09 -8.38
N GLY A 38 18.02 3.37 -8.72
CA GLY A 38 18.78 4.12 -9.71
C GLY A 38 18.43 3.82 -11.17
N ASN A 39 18.17 2.56 -11.52
CA ASN A 39 17.84 2.13 -12.89
C ASN A 39 16.51 1.36 -12.96
N LEU A 40 15.48 1.92 -12.33
CA LEU A 40 14.16 1.32 -12.27
C LEU A 40 13.44 1.42 -13.62
N HIS A 41 12.83 0.31 -14.04
CA HIS A 41 12.06 0.22 -15.27
C HIS A 41 10.74 1.01 -15.14
N PRO A 42 10.30 1.78 -16.17
CA PRO A 42 9.07 2.59 -16.10
C PRO A 42 7.78 1.80 -15.83
N HIS A 43 7.74 0.51 -16.19
CA HIS A 43 6.59 -0.38 -15.91
C HIS A 43 6.57 -0.93 -14.48
N ALA A 44 7.59 -0.68 -13.67
CA ALA A 44 7.52 -0.98 -12.24
C ALA A 44 6.30 -0.29 -11.63
N ASN A 45 5.64 -0.96 -10.70
CA ASN A 45 4.31 -0.55 -10.25
C ASN A 45 4.16 -0.59 -8.73
N VAL A 46 3.24 0.24 -8.25
CA VAL A 46 2.82 0.35 -6.85
C VAL A 46 1.32 0.12 -6.79
N HIS A 47 0.91 -0.98 -6.17
CA HIS A 47 -0.49 -1.35 -6.01
C HIS A 47 -0.92 -1.04 -4.58
N ILE A 48 -1.97 -0.22 -4.45
CA ILE A 48 -2.68 -0.05 -3.19
C ILE A 48 -3.92 -0.94 -3.26
N ILE A 49 -4.07 -1.82 -2.29
CA ILE A 49 -5.11 -2.84 -2.22
C ILE A 49 -6.02 -2.48 -1.05
N ASP A 50 -7.24 -2.10 -1.35
CA ASP A 50 -8.30 -1.91 -0.35
C ASP A 50 -8.80 -3.28 0.10
N CYS A 51 -8.64 -3.55 1.40
CA CYS A 51 -9.22 -4.72 2.03
C CYS A 51 -10.40 -4.27 2.89
N GLY A 52 -11.55 -4.92 2.73
CA GLY A 52 -12.68 -4.72 3.64
C GLY A 52 -12.26 -4.96 5.09
N ALA A 53 -12.90 -4.25 6.04
CA ALA A 53 -12.53 -4.29 7.46
C ALA A 53 -12.59 -5.69 8.09
N VAL A 54 -13.43 -6.58 7.56
CA VAL A 54 -13.53 -8.00 7.97
C VAL A 54 -12.44 -8.90 7.38
N SER A 55 -11.71 -8.42 6.38
CA SER A 55 -10.68 -9.18 5.65
C SER A 55 -9.27 -8.68 5.94
N TYR A 56 -9.11 -7.44 6.42
CA TYR A 56 -7.81 -6.92 6.83
C TYR A 56 -7.44 -7.44 8.22
N GLY A 57 -6.43 -8.30 8.29
CA GLY A 57 -5.92 -8.85 9.55
C GLY A 57 -4.80 -8.00 10.17
N TYR A 58 -4.87 -7.76 11.47
CA TYR A 58 -3.81 -7.14 12.26
C TYR A 58 -3.71 -7.82 13.63
N GLY A 59 -2.52 -8.35 13.97
CA GLY A 59 -2.30 -8.98 15.26
C GLY A 59 -3.17 -10.22 15.54
N GLY A 60 -3.64 -10.90 14.49
CA GLY A 60 -4.54 -12.05 14.60
C GLY A 60 -6.04 -11.72 14.61
N PHE A 61 -6.41 -10.44 14.54
CA PHE A 61 -7.81 -9.99 14.52
C PHE A 61 -8.13 -9.22 13.23
N THR A 62 -9.40 -9.21 12.83
CA THR A 62 -9.85 -8.33 11.75
C THR A 62 -9.83 -6.88 12.23
N GLN A 63 -9.70 -5.94 11.30
CA GLN A 63 -9.77 -4.51 11.63
C GLN A 63 -11.15 -4.12 12.18
N GLU A 64 -12.22 -4.77 11.72
CA GLU A 64 -13.55 -4.61 12.30
C GLU A 64 -13.57 -5.07 13.77
N TYR A 65 -13.02 -6.25 14.08
CA TYR A 65 -12.98 -6.75 15.45
C TYR A 65 -12.24 -5.77 16.36
N ARG A 66 -11.06 -5.30 15.93
CA ARG A 66 -10.28 -4.31 16.67
C ARG A 66 -11.06 -3.02 16.89
N HIS A 67 -11.69 -2.48 15.84
CA HIS A 67 -12.48 -1.25 15.98
C HIS A 67 -13.60 -1.37 17.04
N ASN A 68 -14.22 -2.54 17.13
CA ASN A 68 -15.31 -2.80 18.07
C ASN A 68 -14.84 -3.21 19.49
N HIS A 69 -13.61 -3.71 19.64
CA HIS A 69 -13.08 -4.28 20.90
C HIS A 69 -11.83 -3.57 21.42
N GLU A 70 -11.35 -2.52 20.75
CA GLU A 70 -10.43 -1.53 21.31
C GLU A 70 -11.19 -0.68 22.33
N THR A 71 -11.58 -1.34 23.42
CA THR A 71 -11.98 -0.74 24.70
C THR A 71 -11.24 -1.49 25.80
N ALA A 72 -10.02 -1.02 26.08
CA ALA A 72 -9.35 -1.12 27.37
C ALA A 72 -8.33 0.04 27.48
#